data_AF-Q8EVH4-F1
#
_entry.id   AF-Q8EVH4-F1
#
_cell.length_a   1.000
_cell.length_b   1.000
_cell.length_c   1.000
_cell.angle_alpha   90.00
_cell.angle_beta   90.00
_cell.angle_gamma   90.00
#
_symmetry.space_group_name_H-M   'P 1'
#
loop_
_entity.id
_entity.type
_entity.pdbx_description
1 polymer ?
#
loop_
_entity_poly.entity_id
_entity_poly.type
_entity_poly.pdbx_seq_one_letter_code
_entity_poly.pdbx_strand_id
1 'polypeptide(L)'
;MILGKKFLKVGSLLAVSSAITVSVTSCGSPLSFESSVQLIVSDNSSTLADQSFSESSFDGIRDFMASKSQDTVPAASSKSIKENNGLWKRPGYDTISRIASYKYAFEDGSKVIVATGYNQQDGLQQITSRTAENKQFKDSFANGAFVFVDGAMTADTDSGSYDSDPYNVSSVSYRADDGSFLAGISTAVFLNLHQDYFVTRTSSGEQTLGVSSFVGLDLPSTLNFFSGFRLGIHYWNTIMQPLIPKVDDNRNTLPISWVSPSNNYDLSNFVSGSFNANETAASALTGNMTNNGASAIFPIAGPQTALVVNKIASDGSKAIVLGVDTAQENTDSLSVNLPSNGSSVGTGKIIQFSSVKNLKDSTNYILSAITDSSGKYNGESAKNNSNGDSSSNIKGYNGFYGLGWNNVGTLTNAGVGVSNAGLKYLLNPNWNEWKKPDGATSITSSDLTSLKLTDVLQKNVANSLSADDAVIKQYSALLNGTFNTKNGTTTSGTAGSSGTNGTTTGDLNTTAKGIIETKLTSSQGQNGPKNDGSWKIYNNVGSGSSAANDFISTNLSKHIPAITSNGVAVTYSVPDAEAKYVASTKVIPQSLQDEVKKVFFRRT
;
A
#
# COMPACT_ATOMS: atom_id res chain seq x y z
N MET A 1 -78.29 55.27 34.64
CA MET A 1 -78.49 53.82 34.42
C MET A 1 -77.23 53.28 33.74
N ILE A 2 -76.40 52.59 34.53
CA ILE A 2 -75.39 51.54 34.23
C ILE A 2 -74.40 51.72 33.05
N LEU A 3 -73.11 51.71 33.45
CA LEU A 3 -71.87 51.46 32.71
C LEU A 3 -71.95 50.36 31.64
N GLY A 4 -71.44 50.65 30.43
CA GLY A 4 -71.04 49.64 29.45
C GLY A 4 -69.57 49.23 29.62
N LYS A 5 -69.34 48.06 30.24
CA LYS A 5 -68.03 47.38 30.35
C LYS A 5 -67.74 46.52 29.12
N LYS A 6 -66.44 46.43 28.82
CA LYS A 6 -65.76 45.58 27.82
C LYS A 6 -66.14 44.09 27.93
N PHE A 7 -66.17 43.39 26.80
CA PHE A 7 -65.90 41.94 26.73
C PHE A 7 -64.92 41.61 25.60
N LEU A 8 -63.83 40.95 26.02
CA LEU A 8 -62.87 40.19 25.21
C LEU A 8 -63.58 39.03 24.50
N LYS A 9 -63.21 38.73 23.25
CA LYS A 9 -63.41 37.40 22.65
C LYS A 9 -62.08 36.88 22.13
N VAL A 10 -61.57 35.86 22.82
CA VAL A 10 -60.59 34.89 22.33
C VAL A 10 -61.34 33.90 21.45
N GLY A 11 -60.80 33.62 20.26
CA GLY A 11 -61.36 32.64 19.32
C GLY A 11 -60.26 32.06 18.45
N SER A 12 -59.71 30.93 18.89
CA SER A 12 -58.90 29.99 18.12
C SER A 12 -59.75 29.27 17.08
N LEU A 13 -59.31 29.21 15.81
CA LEU A 13 -59.76 28.17 14.88
C LEU A 13 -58.59 27.69 14.01
N LEU A 14 -58.29 26.41 14.17
CA LEU A 14 -57.38 25.58 13.38
C LEU A 14 -57.95 25.41 11.96
N ALA A 15 -57.12 25.64 10.95
CA ALA A 15 -57.35 25.13 9.60
C ALA A 15 -56.38 23.96 9.37
N VAL A 16 -56.92 22.74 9.50
CA VAL A 16 -56.25 21.49 9.14
C VAL A 16 -56.42 21.31 7.64
N SER A 17 -55.38 21.61 6.87
CA SER A 17 -55.27 21.19 5.47
C SER A 17 -54.72 19.77 5.43
N SER A 18 -55.59 18.83 5.08
CA SER A 18 -55.34 17.41 4.87
C SER A 18 -54.37 17.18 3.71
N ALA A 19 -53.12 16.89 4.05
CA ALA A 19 -52.20 16.22 3.14
C ALA A 19 -52.63 14.76 2.99
N ILE A 20 -52.94 14.35 1.76
CA ILE A 20 -53.10 12.94 1.41
C ILE A 20 -51.69 12.35 1.37
N THR A 21 -51.25 11.83 2.52
CA THR A 21 -50.06 11.00 2.63
C THR A 21 -50.39 9.66 1.97
N VAL A 22 -49.98 9.48 0.71
CA VAL A 22 -49.89 8.15 0.13
C VAL A 22 -48.69 7.49 0.80
N SER A 23 -48.95 6.78 1.89
CA SER A 23 -47.99 5.94 2.58
C SER A 23 -47.60 4.79 1.66
N VAL A 24 -46.58 4.99 0.84
CA VAL A 24 -45.83 3.87 0.28
C VAL A 24 -45.05 3.31 1.46
N THR A 25 -45.60 2.28 2.10
CA THR A 25 -44.92 1.47 3.10
C THR A 25 -43.71 0.81 2.47
N SER A 26 -42.59 1.53 2.43
CA SER A 26 -41.27 0.94 2.42
C SER A 26 -41.04 0.39 3.82
N CYS A 27 -41.02 -0.93 3.95
CA CYS A 27 -40.54 -1.62 5.15
C CYS A 27 -39.02 -1.44 5.27
N GLY A 28 -38.56 -0.20 5.42
CA GLY A 28 -37.20 0.13 5.84
C GLY A 28 -37.26 0.52 7.32
N SER A 29 -36.37 -0.03 8.13
CA SER A 29 -36.20 0.49 9.50
C SER A 29 -35.86 1.99 9.40
N PRO A 30 -36.41 2.86 10.28
CA PRO A 30 -36.05 4.28 10.25
C PRO A 30 -34.54 4.43 10.42
N LEU A 31 -33.92 5.25 9.58
CA LEU A 31 -32.49 5.54 9.66
C LEU A 31 -32.18 6.10 11.06
N SER A 32 -31.12 5.58 11.68
CA SER A 32 -30.68 6.08 12.99
C SER A 32 -29.91 7.39 12.87
N PHE A 33 -29.40 7.71 11.69
CA PHE A 33 -28.62 8.90 11.38
C PHE A 33 -29.04 9.44 10.01
N GLU A 34 -29.30 10.74 9.93
CA GLU A 34 -29.34 11.47 8.67
C GLU A 34 -27.94 12.05 8.44
N SER A 35 -27.24 11.57 7.41
CA SER A 35 -25.86 12.02 7.12
C SER A 35 -25.76 12.50 5.69
N SER A 36 -25.05 13.62 5.47
CA SER A 36 -24.69 14.08 4.13
C SER A 36 -23.57 13.26 3.49
N VAL A 37 -22.88 12.44 4.28
CA VAL A 37 -21.77 11.57 3.84
C VAL A 37 -21.99 10.14 4.36
N GLN A 38 -21.94 9.15 3.46
CA GLN A 38 -22.04 7.74 3.85
C GLN A 38 -20.88 6.93 3.28
N LEU A 39 -20.35 6.01 4.08
CA LEU A 39 -19.27 5.11 3.68
C LEU A 39 -19.81 3.83 3.07
N ILE A 40 -19.17 3.35 2.00
CA ILE A 40 -19.37 2.02 1.46
C ILE A 40 -18.06 1.27 1.57
N VAL A 41 -18.08 0.17 2.33
CA VAL A 41 -16.90 -0.66 2.59
C VAL A 41 -16.45 -1.40 1.34
N SER A 42 -15.20 -1.87 1.35
CA SER A 42 -14.57 -2.61 0.24
C SER A 42 -15.44 -3.76 -0.26
N ASP A 43 -15.74 -4.76 0.56
CA ASP A 43 -16.55 -5.90 0.14
C ASP A 43 -17.59 -6.33 1.17
N ASN A 44 -18.40 -7.33 0.83
CA ASN A 44 -19.41 -7.90 1.73
C ASN A 44 -18.84 -8.69 2.90
N SER A 45 -17.54 -9.00 2.93
CA SER A 45 -16.86 -9.63 4.06
C SER A 45 -16.22 -8.62 5.02
N SER A 46 -16.05 -7.37 4.58
CA SER A 46 -15.42 -6.28 5.32
C SER A 46 -16.25 -5.85 6.52
N THR A 47 -15.61 -5.31 7.55
CA THR A 47 -16.27 -4.79 8.75
C THR A 47 -15.87 -3.34 8.97
N LEU A 48 -16.79 -2.49 9.44
CA LEU A 48 -16.46 -1.07 9.66
C LEU A 48 -15.38 -0.88 10.74
N ALA A 49 -15.52 -1.55 11.89
CA ALA A 49 -14.56 -1.48 13.00
C ALA A 49 -13.46 -2.53 12.83
N ASP A 50 -12.69 -2.43 11.74
CA ASP A 50 -11.62 -3.37 11.39
C ASP A 50 -10.24 -2.96 11.92
N GLN A 51 -10.13 -1.84 12.63
CA GLN A 51 -8.88 -1.29 13.16
C GLN A 51 -7.83 -1.05 12.06
N SER A 52 -8.27 -0.94 10.80
CA SER A 52 -7.43 -0.95 9.61
C SER A 52 -8.08 -0.06 8.54
N PHE A 53 -8.40 -0.63 7.38
CA PHE A 53 -8.78 0.09 6.18
C PHE A 53 -10.13 0.81 6.28
N SER A 54 -11.18 0.09 6.67
CA SER A 54 -12.55 0.61 6.70
C SER A 54 -12.73 1.61 7.84
N GLU A 55 -12.16 1.29 9.02
CA GLU A 55 -12.24 2.15 10.20
C GLU A 55 -11.49 3.47 9.98
N SER A 56 -10.29 3.42 9.37
CA SER A 56 -9.51 4.63 9.11
C SER A 56 -10.21 5.58 8.13
N SER A 57 -10.85 5.04 7.08
CA SER A 57 -11.63 5.85 6.15
C SER A 57 -12.88 6.46 6.83
N PHE A 58 -13.56 5.68 7.69
CA PHE A 58 -14.69 6.15 8.47
C PHE A 58 -14.31 7.22 9.48
N ASP A 59 -13.15 7.07 10.12
CA ASP A 59 -12.58 8.06 11.04
C ASP A 59 -12.27 9.38 10.31
N GLY A 60 -11.89 9.32 9.04
CA GLY A 60 -11.75 10.52 8.19
C GLY A 60 -13.08 11.24 7.98
N ILE A 61 -14.18 10.50 7.79
CA ILE A 61 -15.55 11.07 7.73
C ILE A 61 -15.92 11.69 9.08
N ARG A 62 -15.64 11.00 10.19
CA ARG A 62 -15.93 11.49 11.54
C ARG A 62 -15.23 12.81 11.83
N ASP A 63 -13.93 12.89 11.54
CA ASP A 63 -13.14 14.11 11.74
C ASP A 63 -13.63 15.25 10.85
N PHE A 64 -13.99 14.95 9.59
CA PHE A 64 -14.61 15.90 8.68
C PHE A 64 -15.92 16.45 9.26
N MET A 65 -16.86 15.59 9.65
CA MET A 65 -18.18 15.99 10.16
C MET A 65 -18.06 16.80 11.47
N ALA A 66 -17.19 16.36 12.39
CA ALA A 66 -16.90 17.08 13.62
C ALA A 66 -16.35 18.50 13.36
N SER A 67 -15.58 18.68 12.28
CA SER A 67 -15.06 20.00 11.88
C SER A 67 -16.09 20.94 11.26
N LYS A 68 -17.23 20.43 10.77
CA LYS A 68 -18.22 21.20 9.97
C LYS A 68 -19.55 21.44 10.65
N SER A 69 -20.16 20.42 11.26
CA SER A 69 -21.57 20.50 11.69
C SER A 69 -21.79 20.44 13.20
N GLN A 70 -20.73 20.35 14.01
CA GLN A 70 -20.80 20.03 15.45
C GLN A 70 -21.49 18.69 15.78
N ASP A 71 -21.94 17.92 14.78
CA ASP A 71 -22.49 16.59 14.98
C ASP A 71 -21.38 15.59 15.26
N THR A 72 -21.48 14.91 16.40
CA THR A 72 -20.55 13.86 16.75
C THR A 72 -20.99 12.54 16.10
N VAL A 73 -20.34 12.19 14.99
CA VAL A 73 -20.45 10.83 14.43
C VAL A 73 -19.79 9.85 15.44
N PRO A 74 -20.48 8.81 15.92
CA PRO A 74 -19.90 7.85 16.87
C PRO A 74 -18.68 7.12 16.29
N ALA A 75 -17.83 6.59 17.16
CA ALA A 75 -16.74 5.72 16.71
C ALA A 75 -17.25 4.45 16.02
N ALA A 76 -16.48 3.89 15.08
CA ALA A 76 -16.85 2.71 14.31
C ALA A 76 -17.23 1.51 15.20
N SER A 77 -16.54 1.35 16.33
CA SER A 77 -16.76 0.30 17.32
C SER A 77 -17.97 0.53 18.23
N SER A 78 -18.66 1.67 18.12
CA SER A 78 -19.84 1.98 18.93
C SER A 78 -21.01 1.04 18.61
N LYS A 79 -21.70 0.55 19.64
CA LYS A 79 -22.92 -0.29 19.51
C LYS A 79 -24.08 0.41 18.80
N SER A 80 -24.06 1.75 18.72
CA SER A 80 -25.05 2.53 17.96
C SER A 80 -24.83 2.45 16.45
N ILE A 81 -23.63 2.05 16.02
CA ILE A 81 -23.29 1.89 14.61
C ILE A 81 -23.74 0.50 14.16
N LYS A 82 -24.66 0.48 13.20
CA LYS A 82 -25.17 -0.73 12.55
C LYS A 82 -25.09 -0.54 11.05
N GLU A 83 -24.97 -1.62 10.31
CA GLU A 83 -25.08 -1.56 8.85
C GLU A 83 -26.41 -0.91 8.44
N ASN A 84 -26.39 -0.07 7.40
CA ASN A 84 -27.58 0.62 6.88
C ASN A 84 -28.23 1.61 7.87
N ASN A 85 -27.50 2.11 8.86
CA ASN A 85 -28.01 3.09 9.81
C ASN A 85 -27.96 4.55 9.32
N GLY A 86 -27.57 4.78 8.07
CA GLY A 86 -27.33 6.11 7.49
C GLY A 86 -25.87 6.58 7.49
N LEU A 87 -24.95 5.86 8.15
CA LEU A 87 -23.51 6.22 8.19
C LEU A 87 -22.62 5.32 7.34
N TRP A 88 -23.00 4.05 7.16
CA TRP A 88 -22.28 3.15 6.26
C TRP A 88 -23.15 2.00 5.73
N LYS A 89 -22.70 1.40 4.62
CA LYS A 89 -23.35 0.25 3.97
C LYS A 89 -22.34 -0.75 3.41
N ARG A 90 -22.85 -1.94 3.08
CA ARG A 90 -22.17 -2.93 2.27
C ARG A 90 -22.34 -2.67 0.77
N PRO A 91 -21.35 -3.05 -0.06
CA PRO A 91 -21.34 -2.74 -1.48
C PRO A 91 -22.08 -3.75 -2.35
N GLY A 92 -22.64 -4.85 -1.84
CA GLY A 92 -23.14 -5.90 -2.73
C GLY A 92 -22.02 -6.73 -3.39
N TYR A 93 -22.41 -7.85 -4.02
CA TYR A 93 -21.48 -8.90 -4.48
C TYR A 93 -20.96 -8.68 -5.89
N ASP A 94 -21.68 -7.91 -6.70
CA ASP A 94 -21.39 -7.66 -8.11
C ASP A 94 -21.53 -6.17 -8.42
N THR A 95 -21.19 -5.78 -9.65
CA THR A 95 -21.22 -4.37 -10.07
C THR A 95 -22.61 -3.75 -9.97
N ILE A 96 -23.67 -4.50 -10.30
CA ILE A 96 -25.04 -3.96 -10.32
C ILE A 96 -25.58 -3.77 -8.90
N SER A 97 -25.39 -4.74 -8.02
CA SER A 97 -25.74 -4.61 -6.60
C SER A 97 -24.93 -3.51 -5.90
N ARG A 98 -23.71 -3.24 -6.35
CA ARG A 98 -22.90 -2.10 -5.91
C ARG A 98 -23.46 -0.76 -6.32
N ILE A 99 -23.86 -0.63 -7.57
CA ILE A 99 -24.56 0.56 -8.06
C ILE A 99 -25.89 0.75 -7.29
N ALA A 100 -26.60 -0.34 -6.97
CA ALA A 100 -27.80 -0.27 -6.14
C ALA A 100 -27.49 0.23 -4.71
N SER A 101 -26.40 -0.21 -4.08
CA SER A 101 -25.95 0.33 -2.79
C SER A 101 -25.64 1.83 -2.86
N TYR A 102 -25.05 2.32 -3.97
CA TYR A 102 -24.85 3.75 -4.18
C TYR A 102 -26.18 4.50 -4.23
N LYS A 103 -27.15 3.97 -4.97
CA LYS A 103 -28.49 4.54 -5.08
C LYS A 103 -29.17 4.60 -3.71
N TYR A 104 -29.15 3.51 -2.96
CA TYR A 104 -29.73 3.47 -1.61
C TYR A 104 -29.05 4.47 -0.66
N ALA A 105 -27.75 4.70 -0.80
CA ALA A 105 -27.07 5.72 0.01
C ALA A 105 -27.57 7.15 -0.28
N PHE A 106 -27.86 7.48 -1.55
CA PHE A 106 -28.49 8.76 -1.90
C PHE A 106 -29.95 8.83 -1.44
N GLU A 107 -30.69 7.72 -1.52
CA GLU A 107 -32.08 7.63 -1.02
C GLU A 107 -32.16 7.76 0.51
N ASP A 108 -31.12 7.34 1.23
CA ASP A 108 -30.94 7.60 2.67
C ASP A 108 -30.71 9.10 3.00
N GLY A 109 -30.49 9.94 1.99
CA GLY A 109 -30.26 11.38 2.14
C GLY A 109 -28.81 11.84 1.94
N SER A 110 -27.87 10.92 1.72
CA SER A 110 -26.46 11.27 1.49
C SER A 110 -26.30 12.13 0.24
N LYS A 111 -25.26 12.97 0.22
CA LYS A 111 -24.84 13.79 -0.93
C LYS A 111 -23.47 13.38 -1.45
N VAL A 112 -22.64 12.84 -0.55
CA VAL A 112 -21.33 12.31 -0.86
C VAL A 112 -21.27 10.85 -0.42
N ILE A 113 -20.74 9.99 -1.28
CA ILE A 113 -20.44 8.59 -0.95
C ILE A 113 -18.93 8.43 -0.89
N VAL A 114 -18.42 7.91 0.23
CA VAL A 114 -17.03 7.45 0.32
C VAL A 114 -16.99 5.97 -0.02
N ALA A 115 -16.63 5.66 -1.26
CA ALA A 115 -16.50 4.30 -1.77
C ALA A 115 -15.07 3.81 -1.54
N THR A 116 -14.89 2.89 -0.59
CA THR A 116 -13.57 2.43 -0.16
C THR A 116 -13.22 1.09 -0.80
N GLY A 117 -11.98 0.91 -1.25
CA GLY A 117 -11.44 -0.35 -1.77
C GLY A 117 -11.45 -0.43 -3.30
N TYR A 118 -10.39 -1.03 -3.88
CA TYR A 118 -10.20 -1.13 -5.33
C TYR A 118 -11.39 -1.73 -6.09
N ASN A 119 -12.11 -2.67 -5.48
CA ASN A 119 -13.26 -3.33 -6.09
C ASN A 119 -14.47 -2.39 -6.33
N GLN A 120 -14.46 -1.16 -5.81
CA GLN A 120 -15.49 -0.17 -6.16
C GLN A 120 -15.36 0.36 -7.60
N GLN A 121 -14.19 0.18 -8.23
CA GLN A 121 -13.82 0.80 -9.49
C GLN A 121 -14.83 0.53 -10.62
N ASP A 122 -15.20 -0.74 -10.86
CA ASP A 122 -16.11 -1.08 -11.97
C ASP A 122 -17.49 -0.41 -11.81
N GLY A 123 -18.01 -0.37 -10.58
CA GLY A 123 -19.28 0.30 -10.28
C GLY A 123 -19.19 1.80 -10.52
N LEU A 124 -18.08 2.42 -10.08
CA LEU A 124 -17.83 3.84 -10.30
C LEU A 124 -17.63 4.17 -11.79
N GLN A 125 -16.97 3.29 -12.55
CA GLN A 125 -16.79 3.46 -14.00
C GLN A 125 -18.11 3.36 -14.75
N GLN A 126 -19.00 2.43 -14.37
CA GLN A 126 -20.31 2.31 -14.98
C GLN A 126 -21.21 3.53 -14.71
N ILE A 127 -21.26 4.05 -13.48
CA ILE A 127 -22.08 5.24 -13.18
C ILE A 127 -21.52 6.54 -13.78
N THR A 128 -20.27 6.53 -14.25
CA THR A 128 -19.64 7.68 -14.91
C THR A 128 -19.51 7.48 -16.41
N SER A 129 -19.98 6.35 -16.95
CA SER A 129 -19.80 5.98 -18.35
C SER A 129 -20.58 6.89 -19.31
N ARG A 130 -19.97 7.22 -20.45
CA ARG A 130 -20.58 7.98 -21.55
C ARG A 130 -21.35 7.10 -22.54
N THR A 131 -21.30 5.77 -22.38
CA THR A 131 -21.98 4.85 -23.31
C THR A 131 -23.50 4.97 -23.17
N ALA A 132 -24.22 4.74 -24.26
CA ALA A 132 -25.68 4.80 -24.27
C ALA A 132 -26.31 3.79 -23.29
N GLU A 133 -25.71 2.61 -23.14
CA GLU A 133 -26.15 1.53 -22.26
C GLU A 133 -26.14 1.94 -20.78
N ASN A 134 -25.16 2.74 -20.37
CA ASN A 134 -24.98 3.18 -18.98
C ASN A 134 -25.54 4.58 -18.71
N LYS A 135 -26.13 5.24 -19.71
CA LYS A 135 -26.67 6.60 -19.57
C LYS A 135 -27.66 6.72 -18.40
N GLN A 136 -28.49 5.69 -18.19
CA GLN A 136 -29.44 5.66 -17.07
C GLN A 136 -28.75 5.77 -15.70
N PHE A 137 -27.59 5.14 -15.53
CA PHE A 137 -26.82 5.24 -14.30
C PHE A 137 -26.17 6.62 -14.19
N LYS A 138 -25.52 7.10 -15.25
CA LYS A 138 -24.93 8.44 -15.28
C LYS A 138 -25.94 9.53 -14.89
N ASP A 139 -27.13 9.49 -15.47
CA ASP A 139 -28.19 10.45 -15.16
C ASP A 139 -28.66 10.32 -13.70
N SER A 140 -28.77 9.10 -13.17
CA SER A 140 -29.19 8.83 -11.78
C SER A 140 -28.22 9.38 -10.74
N PHE A 141 -26.93 9.45 -11.07
CA PHE A 141 -25.87 9.85 -10.14
C PHE A 141 -25.28 11.23 -10.42
N ALA A 142 -25.82 11.96 -11.40
CA ALA A 142 -25.25 13.24 -11.86
C ALA A 142 -25.19 14.34 -10.78
N ASN A 143 -26.01 14.20 -9.73
CA ASN A 143 -26.10 15.16 -8.64
C ASN A 143 -25.38 14.73 -7.36
N GLY A 144 -24.83 13.51 -7.34
CA GLY A 144 -24.09 12.97 -6.22
C GLY A 144 -22.58 13.09 -6.43
N ALA A 145 -21.83 13.16 -5.33
CA ALA A 145 -20.38 13.12 -5.35
C ALA A 145 -19.84 11.81 -4.79
N PHE A 146 -18.68 11.38 -5.28
CA PHE A 146 -18.00 10.18 -4.82
C PHE A 146 -16.57 10.49 -4.42
N VAL A 147 -16.14 9.93 -3.29
CA VAL A 147 -14.74 9.83 -2.90
C VAL A 147 -14.34 8.38 -3.06
N PHE A 148 -13.46 8.09 -4.01
CA PHE A 148 -12.98 6.74 -4.30
C PHE A 148 -11.64 6.50 -3.59
N VAL A 149 -11.63 5.68 -2.54
CA VAL A 149 -10.44 5.43 -1.72
C VAL A 149 -9.79 4.11 -2.12
N ASP A 150 -8.47 4.11 -2.31
CA ASP A 150 -7.63 2.96 -2.68
C ASP A 150 -7.81 2.50 -4.14
N GLY A 151 -8.05 3.45 -5.04
CA GLY A 151 -8.10 3.24 -6.48
C GLY A 151 -8.05 4.55 -7.26
N ALA A 152 -8.11 4.44 -8.58
CA ALA A 152 -8.08 5.58 -9.48
C ALA A 152 -9.07 5.37 -10.63
N MET A 153 -9.76 6.43 -11.04
CA MET A 153 -10.63 6.39 -12.21
C MET A 153 -9.79 6.44 -13.49
N THR A 154 -10.18 5.70 -14.52
CA THR A 154 -9.53 5.73 -15.83
C THR A 154 -10.37 6.57 -16.80
N ALA A 155 -9.78 7.62 -17.36
CA ALA A 155 -10.49 8.57 -18.22
C ALA A 155 -10.66 8.09 -19.68
N ASP A 156 -9.98 7.02 -20.11
CA ASP A 156 -9.89 6.69 -21.54
C ASP A 156 -9.97 5.20 -21.93
N THR A 157 -10.26 5.06 -23.21
CA THR A 157 -10.89 4.04 -24.05
C THR A 157 -9.95 2.99 -24.66
N ASP A 158 -8.65 3.02 -24.33
CA ASP A 158 -7.62 2.16 -24.94
C ASP A 158 -7.79 0.65 -24.65
N SER A 159 -8.51 0.30 -23.58
CA SER A 159 -8.84 -1.09 -23.23
C SER A 159 -10.20 -1.56 -23.74
N GLY A 160 -11.03 -0.65 -24.29
CA GLY A 160 -12.38 -0.94 -24.77
C GLY A 160 -13.42 -1.25 -23.68
N SER A 161 -13.08 -1.19 -22.38
CA SER A 161 -14.01 -1.63 -21.33
C SER A 161 -14.94 -0.52 -20.81
N TYR A 162 -14.50 0.74 -20.67
CA TYR A 162 -15.36 1.85 -20.23
C TYR A 162 -14.90 3.21 -20.78
N ASP A 163 -15.71 3.82 -21.65
CA ASP A 163 -15.66 5.26 -21.92
C ASP A 163 -16.31 5.97 -20.73
N SER A 164 -15.51 6.56 -19.83
CA SER A 164 -16.00 7.16 -18.58
C SER A 164 -15.62 8.64 -18.45
N ASP A 165 -16.49 9.40 -17.78
CA ASP A 165 -16.32 10.80 -17.47
C ASP A 165 -16.48 10.98 -15.95
N PRO A 166 -15.42 10.78 -15.15
CA PRO A 166 -15.51 10.75 -13.70
C PRO A 166 -15.62 12.16 -13.07
N TYR A 167 -16.39 13.07 -13.69
CA TYR A 167 -16.50 14.48 -13.25
C TYR A 167 -17.03 14.63 -11.83
N ASN A 168 -17.75 13.64 -11.30
CA ASN A 168 -18.30 13.62 -9.95
C ASN A 168 -17.56 12.67 -8.98
N VAL A 169 -16.36 12.20 -9.35
CA VAL A 169 -15.53 11.31 -8.53
C VAL A 169 -14.19 11.99 -8.22
N SER A 170 -13.80 12.03 -6.95
CA SER A 170 -12.42 12.32 -6.54
C SER A 170 -11.80 11.05 -5.98
N SER A 171 -10.69 10.61 -6.55
CA SER A 171 -10.04 9.36 -6.17
C SER A 171 -8.76 9.60 -5.41
N VAL A 172 -8.37 8.66 -4.57
CA VAL A 172 -7.04 8.56 -3.99
C VAL A 172 -6.53 7.13 -4.07
N SER A 173 -5.38 6.97 -4.73
CA SER A 173 -4.61 5.73 -4.74
C SER A 173 -3.38 5.88 -3.86
N TYR A 174 -2.72 4.78 -3.49
CA TYR A 174 -1.58 4.82 -2.58
C TYR A 174 -0.41 4.04 -3.17
N ARG A 175 0.79 4.64 -3.08
CA ARG A 175 2.08 3.95 -3.28
C ARG A 175 2.41 3.11 -2.05
N ALA A 176 1.51 2.20 -1.69
CA ALA A 176 1.63 1.32 -0.54
C ALA A 176 2.90 0.45 -0.58
N ASP A 177 3.45 0.24 -1.78
CA ASP A 177 4.75 -0.39 -1.99
C ASP A 177 5.91 0.43 -1.39
N ASP A 178 5.84 1.76 -1.39
CA ASP A 178 6.88 2.61 -0.78
C ASP A 178 6.84 2.51 0.76
N GLY A 179 5.66 2.56 1.37
CA GLY A 179 5.49 2.37 2.82
C GLY A 179 5.96 0.98 3.27
N SER A 180 5.55 -0.07 2.56
CA SER A 180 5.97 -1.44 2.88
C SER A 180 7.43 -1.74 2.57
N PHE A 181 8.05 -1.03 1.62
CA PHE A 181 9.49 -1.08 1.44
C PHE A 181 10.23 -0.64 2.70
N LEU A 182 9.79 0.47 3.32
CA LEU A 182 10.33 0.93 4.61
C LEU A 182 10.06 -0.07 5.74
N ALA A 183 8.86 -0.65 5.79
CA ALA A 183 8.54 -1.69 6.76
C ALA A 183 9.44 -2.93 6.58
N GLY A 184 9.75 -3.33 5.34
CA GLY A 184 10.67 -4.42 5.03
C GLY A 184 12.08 -4.19 5.59
N ILE A 185 12.64 -3.01 5.34
CA ILE A 185 13.96 -2.64 5.89
C ILE A 185 13.92 -2.62 7.43
N SER A 186 12.89 -2.00 8.01
CA SER A 186 12.72 -1.92 9.46
C SER A 186 12.65 -3.32 10.10
N THR A 187 11.96 -4.26 9.46
CA THR A 187 11.88 -5.66 9.90
C THR A 187 13.23 -6.35 9.87
N ALA A 188 13.99 -6.17 8.78
CA ALA A 188 15.30 -6.79 8.67
C ALA A 188 16.27 -6.30 9.76
N VAL A 189 16.25 -4.99 10.03
CA VAL A 189 17.03 -4.37 11.12
C VAL A 189 16.56 -4.87 12.48
N PHE A 190 15.26 -4.85 12.74
CA PHE A 190 14.67 -5.30 14.00
C PHE A 190 15.05 -6.75 14.34
N LEU A 191 14.84 -7.67 13.40
CA LEU A 191 15.16 -9.08 13.60
C LEU A 191 16.66 -9.30 13.84
N ASN A 192 17.52 -8.53 13.16
CA ASN A 192 18.97 -8.58 13.37
C ASN A 192 19.42 -8.07 14.74
N LEU A 193 18.79 -7.03 15.29
CA LEU A 193 19.09 -6.56 16.64
C LEU A 193 18.72 -7.59 17.72
N HIS A 194 17.70 -8.40 17.43
CA HIS A 194 17.09 -9.36 18.36
C HIS A 194 17.32 -10.83 17.93
N GLN A 195 18.46 -11.11 17.30
CA GLN A 195 18.83 -12.45 16.80
C GLN A 195 18.70 -13.55 17.85
N ASP A 196 19.08 -13.29 19.10
CA ASP A 196 19.06 -14.28 20.19
C ASP A 196 17.65 -14.84 20.45
N TYR A 197 16.62 -14.07 20.09
CA TYR A 197 15.23 -14.51 20.16
C TYR A 197 14.74 -15.12 18.84
N PHE A 198 15.05 -14.50 17.69
CA PHE A 198 14.42 -14.82 16.40
C PHE A 198 15.20 -15.75 15.48
N VAL A 199 16.48 -16.02 15.74
CA VAL A 199 17.30 -16.86 14.85
C VAL A 199 16.66 -18.24 14.70
N THR A 200 16.40 -18.59 13.44
CA THR A 200 15.96 -19.92 13.03
C THR A 200 17.07 -20.58 12.23
N ARG A 201 16.83 -21.81 11.76
CA ARG A 201 17.74 -22.53 10.87
C ARG A 201 17.02 -22.93 9.60
N THR A 202 17.71 -22.85 8.46
CA THR A 202 17.25 -23.44 7.21
C THR A 202 17.23 -24.97 7.30
N SER A 203 16.65 -25.64 6.30
CA SER A 203 16.75 -27.10 6.16
C SER A 203 18.19 -27.60 6.02
N SER A 204 19.10 -26.78 5.47
CA SER A 204 20.55 -27.03 5.41
C SER A 204 21.28 -26.76 6.73
N GLY A 205 20.58 -26.29 7.77
CA GLY A 205 21.14 -26.03 9.10
C GLY A 205 21.78 -24.65 9.28
N GLU A 206 21.76 -23.80 8.26
CA GLU A 206 22.31 -22.44 8.29
C GLU A 206 21.43 -21.50 9.11
N GLN A 207 22.05 -20.61 9.90
CA GLN A 207 21.29 -19.61 10.66
C GLN A 207 20.68 -18.58 9.71
N THR A 208 19.39 -18.32 9.90
CA THR A 208 18.65 -17.34 9.13
C THR A 208 17.62 -16.63 10.01
N LEU A 209 17.03 -15.57 9.46
CA LEU A 209 15.85 -14.91 9.99
C LEU A 209 14.76 -15.02 8.92
N GLY A 210 13.69 -15.74 9.22
CA GLY A 210 12.60 -15.95 8.26
C GLY A 210 11.59 -14.81 8.30
N VAL A 211 11.09 -14.40 7.14
CA VAL A 211 9.94 -13.49 7.03
C VAL A 211 8.95 -14.00 6.01
N SER A 212 7.67 -13.72 6.23
CA SER A 212 6.61 -14.03 5.28
C SER A 212 5.54 -12.94 5.28
N SER A 213 4.60 -13.04 4.34
CA SER A 213 3.47 -12.14 4.19
C SER A 213 2.35 -12.87 3.47
N PHE A 214 1.10 -12.46 3.66
CA PHE A 214 -0.02 -12.90 2.83
C PHE A 214 -0.99 -11.75 2.63
N VAL A 215 -1.85 -11.86 1.63
CA VAL A 215 -2.92 -10.89 1.35
C VAL A 215 -4.29 -11.51 1.63
N GLY A 216 -5.26 -10.67 1.97
CA GLY A 216 -6.67 -11.08 2.06
C GLY A 216 -7.20 -11.53 0.70
N LEU A 217 -7.21 -10.59 -0.24
CA LEU A 217 -7.51 -10.80 -1.66
C LEU A 217 -6.31 -10.36 -2.51
N ASP A 218 -6.13 -10.94 -3.69
CA ASP A 218 -5.04 -10.63 -4.63
C ASP A 218 -5.35 -9.41 -5.52
N LEU A 219 -5.67 -8.29 -4.87
CA LEU A 219 -5.99 -7.02 -5.53
C LEU A 219 -4.71 -6.19 -5.77
N PRO A 220 -4.68 -5.32 -6.81
CA PRO A 220 -3.53 -4.43 -7.03
C PRO A 220 -3.10 -3.66 -5.77
N SER A 221 -4.05 -3.19 -4.96
CA SER A 221 -3.73 -2.43 -3.74
C SER A 221 -3.10 -3.26 -2.62
N THR A 222 -3.44 -4.54 -2.47
CA THR A 222 -2.80 -5.45 -1.50
C THR A 222 -1.44 -5.95 -2.02
N LEU A 223 -1.33 -6.19 -3.33
CA LEU A 223 -0.08 -6.64 -3.95
C LEU A 223 1.01 -5.56 -3.95
N ASN A 224 0.64 -4.28 -3.91
CA ASN A 224 1.59 -3.19 -3.69
C ASN A 224 2.29 -3.34 -2.32
N PHE A 225 1.54 -3.55 -1.23
CA PHE A 225 2.14 -3.81 0.08
C PHE A 225 3.03 -5.07 0.07
N PHE A 226 2.54 -6.17 -0.50
CA PHE A 226 3.27 -7.45 -0.56
C PHE A 226 4.61 -7.30 -1.29
N SER A 227 4.57 -6.65 -2.46
CA SER A 227 5.74 -6.43 -3.30
C SER A 227 6.72 -5.43 -2.68
N GLY A 228 6.21 -4.34 -2.09
CA GLY A 228 7.01 -3.37 -1.37
C GLY A 228 7.79 -4.02 -0.22
N PHE A 229 7.12 -4.83 0.59
CA PHE A 229 7.74 -5.53 1.71
C PHE A 229 8.85 -6.47 1.24
N ARG A 230 8.57 -7.31 0.22
CA ARG A 230 9.59 -8.17 -0.40
C ARG A 230 10.79 -7.38 -0.93
N LEU A 231 10.55 -6.23 -1.55
CA LEU A 231 11.61 -5.38 -2.08
C LEU A 231 12.47 -4.78 -0.96
N GLY A 232 11.88 -4.36 0.16
CA GLY A 232 12.62 -3.87 1.32
C GLY A 232 13.57 -4.93 1.90
N ILE A 233 13.07 -6.16 2.00
CA ILE A 233 13.87 -7.33 2.43
C ILE A 233 15.00 -7.63 1.44
N HIS A 234 14.70 -7.58 0.14
CA HIS A 234 15.70 -7.77 -0.90
C HIS A 234 16.79 -6.69 -0.86
N TYR A 235 16.40 -5.43 -0.67
CA TYR A 235 17.32 -4.30 -0.55
C TYR A 235 18.24 -4.44 0.67
N TRP A 236 17.71 -4.91 1.81
CA TRP A 236 18.53 -5.26 2.96
C TRP A 236 19.58 -6.31 2.59
N ASN A 237 19.17 -7.45 2.04
CA ASN A 237 20.05 -8.58 1.75
C ASN A 237 21.15 -8.24 0.73
N THR A 238 20.84 -7.41 -0.27
CA THR A 238 21.74 -7.15 -1.40
C THR A 238 22.60 -5.92 -1.24
N ILE A 239 22.09 -4.90 -0.54
CA ILE A 239 22.75 -3.60 -0.41
C ILE A 239 23.18 -3.33 1.02
N MET A 240 22.25 -3.37 1.99
CA MET A 240 22.56 -2.89 3.35
C MET A 240 23.40 -3.89 4.17
N GLN A 241 23.01 -5.17 4.19
CA GLN A 241 23.67 -6.21 4.98
C GLN A 241 25.15 -6.38 4.61
N PRO A 242 25.55 -6.39 3.32
CA PRO A 242 26.98 -6.48 2.97
C PRO A 242 27.80 -5.25 3.40
N LEU A 243 27.15 -4.10 3.60
CA LEU A 243 27.78 -2.86 4.06
C LEU A 243 27.84 -2.75 5.58
N ILE A 244 26.98 -3.46 6.31
CA ILE A 244 26.93 -3.49 7.77
C ILE A 244 27.05 -4.96 8.21
N PRO A 245 28.23 -5.57 8.12
CA PRO A 245 28.39 -7.01 8.30
C PRO A 245 28.18 -7.48 9.75
N LYS A 246 28.15 -6.55 10.71
CA LYS A 246 28.04 -6.84 12.13
C LYS A 246 26.83 -6.18 12.77
N VAL A 247 26.18 -6.89 13.68
CA VAL A 247 25.22 -6.29 14.60
C VAL A 247 26.00 -5.54 15.69
N ASP A 248 26.93 -6.24 16.33
CA ASP A 248 27.82 -5.76 17.39
C ASP A 248 29.19 -6.49 17.31
N ASP A 249 30.02 -6.41 18.36
CA ASP A 249 31.34 -7.08 18.38
C ASP A 249 31.28 -8.61 18.27
N ASN A 250 30.17 -9.21 18.71
CA ASN A 250 30.03 -10.65 18.89
C ASN A 250 29.10 -11.29 17.85
N ARG A 251 28.25 -10.51 17.17
CA ARG A 251 27.23 -11.01 16.26
C ARG A 251 27.36 -10.41 14.87
N ASN A 252 27.28 -11.27 13.85
CA ASN A 252 27.21 -10.85 12.46
C ASN A 252 25.75 -10.53 12.10
N THR A 253 25.55 -9.61 11.17
CA THR A 253 24.22 -9.47 10.54
C THR A 253 23.91 -10.68 9.69
N LEU A 254 22.70 -11.20 9.80
CA LEU A 254 22.21 -12.31 9.01
C LEU A 254 21.37 -11.81 7.83
N PRO A 255 21.42 -12.53 6.69
CA PRO A 255 20.43 -12.34 5.63
C PRO A 255 19.05 -12.73 6.14
N ILE A 256 18.03 -12.19 5.49
CA ILE A 256 16.62 -12.49 5.75
C ILE A 256 16.11 -13.43 4.65
N SER A 257 15.56 -14.57 5.02
CA SER A 257 14.96 -15.53 4.08
C SER A 257 13.46 -15.31 3.90
N TRP A 258 12.96 -15.30 2.66
CA TRP A 258 11.52 -15.33 2.40
C TRP A 258 10.97 -16.74 2.60
N VAL A 259 10.02 -16.89 3.53
CA VAL A 259 9.41 -18.16 3.89
C VAL A 259 8.08 -18.32 3.15
N SER A 260 7.88 -19.46 2.51
CA SER A 260 6.59 -19.85 1.92
C SER A 260 5.77 -20.70 2.91
N PRO A 261 4.43 -20.54 2.96
CA PRO A 261 3.54 -21.43 3.71
C PRO A 261 3.61 -22.89 3.27
N SER A 262 3.83 -23.16 1.99
CA SER A 262 3.74 -24.51 1.40
C SER A 262 5.02 -24.96 0.70
N ASN A 263 6.14 -24.26 0.91
CA ASN A 263 7.38 -24.39 0.10
C ASN A 263 7.17 -24.17 -1.41
N ASN A 264 6.03 -23.58 -1.79
CA ASN A 264 5.71 -23.11 -3.14
C ASN A 264 5.55 -21.58 -3.11
N TYR A 265 6.24 -20.87 -4.01
CA TYR A 265 6.28 -19.41 -4.03
C TYR A 265 5.22 -18.78 -4.95
N ASP A 266 4.26 -19.57 -5.44
CA ASP A 266 3.13 -19.04 -6.20
C ASP A 266 2.18 -18.24 -5.29
N LEU A 267 1.73 -17.07 -5.74
CA LEU A 267 0.96 -16.12 -4.90
C LEU A 267 -0.32 -16.74 -4.34
N SER A 268 -0.93 -17.69 -5.05
CA SER A 268 -2.13 -18.40 -4.59
C SER A 268 -1.95 -19.08 -3.22
N ASN A 269 -0.70 -19.41 -2.85
CA ASN A 269 -0.36 -19.95 -1.52
C ASN A 269 -0.25 -18.86 -0.43
N PHE A 270 -0.32 -17.59 -0.79
CA PHE A 270 -0.22 -16.42 0.09
C PHE A 270 -1.51 -15.58 0.08
N VAL A 271 -2.65 -16.19 -0.25
CA VAL A 271 -3.97 -15.54 -0.26
C VAL A 271 -4.86 -16.24 0.76
N SER A 272 -5.45 -15.50 1.71
CA SER A 272 -6.41 -16.07 2.67
C SER A 272 -7.84 -16.15 2.12
N GLY A 273 -8.17 -15.34 1.11
CA GLY A 273 -9.39 -15.45 0.29
C GLY A 273 -10.49 -14.42 0.61
N SER A 274 -10.33 -13.57 1.61
CA SER A 274 -11.28 -12.51 1.97
C SER A 274 -10.66 -11.44 2.87
N PHE A 275 -11.44 -10.43 3.27
CA PHE A 275 -11.13 -9.53 4.39
C PHE A 275 -11.99 -9.83 5.63
N ASN A 276 -12.55 -11.03 5.74
CA ASN A 276 -13.34 -11.45 6.90
C ASN A 276 -12.44 -11.59 8.13
N ALA A 277 -12.82 -10.97 9.25
CA ALA A 277 -12.11 -11.08 10.53
C ALA A 277 -11.98 -12.52 11.07
N ASN A 278 -12.82 -13.45 10.61
CA ASN A 278 -12.85 -14.85 11.04
C ASN A 278 -12.36 -15.83 9.97
N GLU A 279 -11.65 -15.35 8.94
CA GLU A 279 -11.10 -16.19 7.87
C GLU A 279 -10.08 -17.22 8.40
N THR A 280 -10.49 -18.48 8.50
CA THR A 280 -9.66 -19.52 9.13
C THR A 280 -8.40 -19.83 8.32
N ALA A 281 -8.42 -19.56 7.00
CA ALA A 281 -7.25 -19.66 6.15
C ALA A 281 -6.09 -18.77 6.64
N ALA A 282 -6.37 -17.60 7.23
CA ALA A 282 -5.33 -16.73 7.78
C ALA A 282 -4.55 -17.38 8.94
N SER A 283 -5.26 -18.07 9.84
CA SER A 283 -4.65 -18.84 10.93
C SER A 283 -3.85 -20.04 10.43
N ALA A 284 -4.35 -20.73 9.40
CA ALA A 284 -3.65 -21.86 8.78
C ALA A 284 -2.35 -21.41 8.08
N LEU A 285 -2.42 -20.33 7.29
CA LEU A 285 -1.25 -19.70 6.67
C LEU A 285 -0.23 -19.29 7.72
N THR A 286 -0.67 -18.63 8.79
CA THR A 286 0.21 -18.20 9.89
C THR A 286 0.95 -19.38 10.53
N GLY A 287 0.23 -20.45 10.89
CA GLY A 287 0.85 -21.65 11.48
C GLY A 287 1.83 -22.32 10.52
N ASN A 288 1.50 -22.40 9.23
CA ASN A 288 2.41 -22.95 8.23
C ASN A 288 3.68 -22.10 8.07
N MET A 289 3.54 -20.77 8.04
CA MET A 289 4.68 -19.85 7.94
C MET A 289 5.60 -19.95 9.17
N THR A 290 5.05 -19.94 10.38
CA THR A 290 5.87 -20.05 11.60
C THR A 290 6.53 -21.43 11.72
N ASN A 291 5.83 -22.51 11.34
CA ASN A 291 6.41 -23.85 11.27
C ASN A 291 7.56 -23.94 10.24
N ASN A 292 7.46 -23.18 9.15
CA ASN A 292 8.51 -23.08 8.14
C ASN A 292 9.59 -22.02 8.49
N GLY A 293 9.60 -21.53 9.73
CA GLY A 293 10.68 -20.70 10.27
C GLY A 293 10.51 -19.20 10.10
N ALA A 294 9.29 -18.71 9.81
CA ALA A 294 9.01 -17.27 9.80
C ALA A 294 9.08 -16.67 11.22
N SER A 295 9.96 -15.70 11.40
CA SER A 295 10.14 -14.87 12.60
C SER A 295 9.43 -13.52 12.49
N ALA A 296 8.95 -13.14 11.30
CA ALA A 296 8.01 -12.03 11.12
C ALA A 296 6.97 -12.37 10.05
N ILE A 297 5.73 -11.95 10.27
CA ILE A 297 4.63 -12.10 9.31
C ILE A 297 3.99 -10.73 9.07
N PHE A 298 3.81 -10.38 7.80
CA PHE A 298 3.10 -9.17 7.39
C PHE A 298 1.73 -9.54 6.77
N PRO A 299 0.65 -9.59 7.56
CA PRO A 299 -0.70 -9.84 7.06
C PRO A 299 -1.32 -8.58 6.42
N ILE A 300 -1.49 -8.60 5.11
CA ILE A 300 -2.13 -7.52 4.33
C ILE A 300 -3.60 -7.92 4.11
N ALA A 301 -4.32 -8.03 5.23
CA ALA A 301 -5.63 -8.66 5.26
C ALA A 301 -6.61 -7.99 6.25
N GLY A 302 -6.41 -6.70 6.51
CA GLY A 302 -7.26 -5.89 7.37
C GLY A 302 -7.47 -6.53 8.75
N PRO A 303 -8.72 -6.87 9.13
CA PRO A 303 -9.02 -7.37 10.48
C PRO A 303 -8.41 -8.76 10.78
N GLN A 304 -7.95 -9.50 9.78
CA GLN A 304 -7.30 -10.81 10.00
C GLN A 304 -5.97 -10.71 10.76
N THR A 305 -5.37 -9.52 10.89
CA THR A 305 -4.21 -9.31 11.76
C THR A 305 -4.45 -9.85 13.18
N ALA A 306 -5.66 -9.71 13.72
CA ALA A 306 -6.02 -10.27 15.02
C ALA A 306 -5.88 -11.79 15.08
N LEU A 307 -6.25 -12.51 14.01
CA LEU A 307 -6.08 -13.95 13.91
C LEU A 307 -4.60 -14.35 13.92
N VAL A 308 -3.76 -13.61 13.20
CA VAL A 308 -2.31 -13.86 13.15
C VAL A 308 -1.68 -13.66 14.52
N VAL A 309 -2.01 -12.55 15.19
CA VAL A 309 -1.54 -12.26 16.56
C VAL A 309 -1.94 -13.37 17.53
N ASN A 310 -3.22 -13.75 17.52
CA ASN A 310 -3.74 -14.82 18.37
C ASN A 310 -3.08 -16.16 18.09
N LYS A 311 -2.85 -16.49 16.81
CA LYS A 311 -2.21 -17.74 16.40
C LYS A 311 -0.76 -17.82 16.84
N ILE A 312 0.01 -16.74 16.69
CA ILE A 312 1.39 -16.66 17.20
C ILE A 312 1.42 -16.84 18.72
N ALA A 313 0.52 -16.14 19.42
CA ALA A 313 0.42 -16.23 20.88
C ALA A 313 0.05 -17.65 21.35
N SER A 314 -0.96 -18.27 20.74
CA SER A 314 -1.45 -19.60 21.12
C SER A 314 -0.42 -20.69 20.85
N ASP A 315 0.32 -20.57 19.75
CA ASP A 315 1.34 -21.55 19.36
C ASP A 315 2.64 -21.35 20.14
N GLY A 316 2.79 -20.24 20.87
CA GLY A 316 4.06 -19.85 21.49
C GLY A 316 5.16 -19.57 20.47
N SER A 317 4.78 -19.21 19.23
CA SER A 317 5.72 -18.97 18.13
C SER A 317 6.59 -17.75 18.41
N LYS A 318 7.90 -17.86 18.16
CA LYS A 318 8.84 -16.73 18.24
C LYS A 318 8.77 -15.89 16.97
N ALA A 319 7.64 -15.23 16.76
CA ALA A 319 7.40 -14.40 15.58
C ALA A 319 6.75 -13.07 15.98
N ILE A 320 7.05 -12.02 15.20
CA ILE A 320 6.34 -10.74 15.26
C ILE A 320 5.34 -10.60 14.13
N VAL A 321 4.42 -9.66 14.31
CA VAL A 321 3.48 -9.22 13.28
C VAL A 321 3.81 -7.78 12.90
N LEU A 322 3.71 -7.51 11.60
CA LEU A 322 3.74 -6.16 11.05
C LEU A 322 2.31 -5.71 10.84
N GLY A 323 1.91 -4.62 11.49
CA GLY A 323 0.57 -4.06 11.26
C GLY A 323 0.42 -3.46 9.86
N VAL A 324 -0.81 -3.25 9.43
CA VAL A 324 -1.16 -2.69 8.11
C VAL A 324 -2.20 -1.58 8.24
N ASP A 325 -2.17 -0.63 7.30
CA ASP A 325 -3.02 0.56 7.18
C ASP A 325 -2.88 1.57 8.32
N THR A 326 -3.03 1.15 9.58
CA THR A 326 -2.91 2.00 10.77
C THR A 326 -1.71 1.58 11.62
N ALA A 327 -1.37 2.38 12.63
CA ALA A 327 -0.35 2.06 13.62
C ALA A 327 -0.91 1.05 14.65
N GLN A 328 -1.10 -0.21 14.21
CA GLN A 328 -1.79 -1.27 14.96
C GLN A 328 -1.07 -1.70 16.24
N GLU A 329 0.21 -1.35 16.40
CA GLU A 329 0.94 -1.53 17.66
C GLU A 329 0.36 -0.69 18.81
N ASN A 330 -0.41 0.36 18.51
CA ASN A 330 -1.08 1.21 19.49
C ASN A 330 -2.52 0.77 19.78
N THR A 331 -2.95 -0.38 19.23
CA THR A 331 -4.32 -0.87 19.39
C THR A 331 -4.42 -1.84 20.55
N ASP A 332 -5.19 -1.47 21.59
CA ASP A 332 -5.29 -2.25 22.83
C ASP A 332 -5.72 -3.71 22.63
N SER A 333 -6.68 -3.97 21.74
CA SER A 333 -7.14 -5.34 21.44
C SER A 333 -6.11 -6.20 20.70
N LEU A 334 -5.05 -5.59 20.18
CA LEU A 334 -3.93 -6.27 19.51
C LEU A 334 -2.64 -6.24 20.36
N SER A 335 -2.70 -5.65 21.57
CA SER A 335 -1.57 -5.48 22.48
C SER A 335 -1.19 -6.77 23.24
N VAL A 336 -0.95 -7.84 22.49
CA VAL A 336 -0.57 -9.18 22.99
C VAL A 336 0.95 -9.27 23.13
N ASN A 337 1.44 -9.84 24.24
CA ASN A 337 2.86 -10.00 24.51
C ASN A 337 3.50 -11.08 23.63
N LEU A 338 4.78 -10.92 23.32
CA LEU A 338 5.59 -11.99 22.71
C LEU A 338 5.69 -13.21 23.65
N PRO A 339 5.61 -14.45 23.12
CA PRO A 339 5.83 -15.67 23.91
C PRO A 339 7.26 -15.80 24.48
N SER A 340 7.47 -16.78 25.37
CA SER A 340 8.80 -17.33 25.71
C SER A 340 9.90 -16.30 26.06
N ASN A 341 9.70 -15.47 27.08
CA ASN A 341 10.61 -14.40 27.54
C ASN A 341 10.84 -13.25 26.53
N GLY A 342 9.96 -13.09 25.53
CA GLY A 342 10.03 -12.01 24.54
C GLY A 342 9.75 -10.60 25.09
N SER A 343 9.52 -10.42 26.40
CA SER A 343 9.24 -9.11 27.01
C SER A 343 10.39 -8.10 26.88
N SER A 344 11.62 -8.58 26.70
CA SER A 344 12.81 -7.74 26.46
C SER A 344 13.06 -7.44 24.98
N VAL A 345 12.25 -8.00 24.07
CA VAL A 345 12.42 -7.88 22.62
C VAL A 345 11.57 -6.73 22.10
N GLY A 346 12.21 -5.63 21.70
CA GLY A 346 11.53 -4.44 21.19
C GLY A 346 10.53 -3.87 22.21
N THR A 347 9.25 -3.81 21.82
CA THR A 347 8.15 -3.39 22.71
C THR A 347 7.67 -4.49 23.66
N GLY A 348 8.17 -5.72 23.51
CA GLY A 348 7.66 -6.91 24.18
C GLY A 348 6.30 -7.40 23.64
N LYS A 349 5.75 -6.76 22.60
CA LYS A 349 4.46 -7.10 21.97
C LYS A 349 4.63 -7.84 20.65
N ILE A 350 3.62 -8.61 20.24
CA ILE A 350 3.65 -9.33 18.96
C ILE A 350 3.69 -8.34 17.79
N ILE A 351 2.87 -7.29 17.81
CA ILE A 351 2.97 -6.20 16.83
C ILE A 351 4.05 -5.23 17.30
N GLN A 352 5.08 -5.03 16.48
CA GLN A 352 6.21 -4.15 16.79
C GLN A 352 6.07 -2.77 16.16
N PHE A 353 5.57 -2.73 14.94
CA PHE A 353 5.31 -1.53 14.14
C PHE A 353 4.48 -1.92 12.91
N SER A 354 4.03 -0.92 12.16
CA SER A 354 3.09 -1.09 11.07
C SER A 354 3.54 -0.40 9.78
N SER A 355 3.15 -0.96 8.62
CA SER A 355 3.13 -0.25 7.33
C SER A 355 1.84 0.56 7.24
N VAL A 356 1.94 1.88 7.19
CA VAL A 356 0.79 2.77 7.35
C VAL A 356 0.32 3.36 6.02
N LYS A 357 -0.99 3.57 5.93
CA LYS A 357 -1.70 4.23 4.83
C LYS A 357 -2.63 5.28 5.43
N ASN A 358 -2.41 6.55 5.09
CA ASN A 358 -3.12 7.67 5.73
C ASN A 358 -4.51 7.91 5.11
N LEU A 359 -5.38 6.90 5.25
CA LEU A 359 -6.76 6.89 4.74
C LEU A 359 -7.61 7.94 5.44
N LYS A 360 -7.42 8.09 6.75
CA LYS A 360 -8.11 9.06 7.59
C LYS A 360 -7.94 10.49 7.08
N ASP A 361 -6.70 10.96 6.97
CA ASP A 361 -6.44 12.33 6.54
C ASP A 361 -6.81 12.52 5.07
N SER A 362 -6.51 11.54 4.22
CA SER A 362 -6.86 11.61 2.79
C SER A 362 -8.36 11.76 2.59
N THR A 363 -9.17 10.99 3.31
CA THR A 363 -10.64 11.07 3.25
C THR A 363 -11.13 12.42 3.77
N ASN A 364 -10.64 12.87 4.92
CA ASN A 364 -10.99 14.17 5.50
C ASN A 364 -10.64 15.34 4.57
N TYR A 365 -9.44 15.35 3.99
CA TYR A 365 -8.99 16.41 3.09
C TYR A 365 -9.80 16.46 1.79
N ILE A 366 -10.11 15.31 1.20
CA ILE A 366 -10.93 15.28 -0.01
C ILE A 366 -12.35 15.78 0.30
N LEU A 367 -12.97 15.30 1.39
CA LEU A 367 -14.28 15.79 1.82
C LEU A 367 -14.28 17.30 2.10
N SER A 368 -13.25 17.80 2.76
CA SER A 368 -13.06 19.23 3.02
C SER A 368 -12.86 20.06 1.74
N ALA A 369 -12.28 19.48 0.69
CA ALA A 369 -12.07 20.15 -0.59
C ALA A 369 -13.35 20.23 -1.44
N ILE A 370 -14.26 19.26 -1.32
CA ILE A 370 -15.49 19.20 -2.14
C ILE A 370 -16.73 19.77 -1.44
N THR A 371 -16.59 20.21 -0.20
CA THR A 371 -17.66 20.82 0.60
C THR A 371 -17.33 22.25 1.00
N ASP A 372 -18.37 23.04 1.28
CA ASP A 372 -18.23 24.42 1.72
C ASP A 372 -17.92 24.53 3.24
N SER A 373 -17.85 25.75 3.75
CA SER A 373 -17.60 26.00 5.17
C SER A 373 -18.72 25.46 6.09
N SER A 374 -19.92 25.21 5.57
CA SER A 374 -21.05 24.62 6.29
C SER A 374 -21.12 23.09 6.16
N GLY A 375 -20.14 22.46 5.49
CA GLY A 375 -20.13 21.02 5.24
C GLY A 375 -21.10 20.58 4.16
N LYS A 376 -21.70 21.51 3.43
CA LYS A 376 -22.59 21.20 2.30
C LYS A 376 -21.75 20.96 1.04
N TYR A 377 -22.18 20.02 0.22
CA TYR A 377 -21.51 19.73 -1.04
C TYR A 377 -21.56 20.95 -1.98
N ASN A 378 -20.41 21.34 -2.54
CA ASN A 378 -20.26 22.55 -3.36
C ASN A 378 -21.18 22.54 -4.61
N GLY A 379 -21.48 21.36 -5.17
CA GLY A 379 -22.39 21.23 -6.31
C GLY A 379 -23.86 21.54 -5.98
N GLU A 380 -24.26 21.51 -4.71
CA GLU A 380 -25.61 21.91 -4.27
C GLU A 380 -25.71 23.44 -4.15
N SER A 381 -24.67 24.08 -3.60
CA SER A 381 -24.57 25.54 -3.49
C SER A 381 -24.54 26.24 -4.86
N ALA A 382 -23.97 25.60 -5.88
CA ALA A 382 -23.92 26.15 -7.24
C ALA A 382 -25.29 26.14 -7.97
N LYS A 383 -26.19 25.19 -7.66
CA LYS A 383 -27.54 25.16 -8.25
C LYS A 383 -28.44 26.27 -7.73
N ASN A 384 -28.24 26.69 -6.48
CA ASN A 384 -29.03 27.76 -5.88
C ASN A 384 -28.60 29.17 -6.34
N ASN A 385 -27.49 29.27 -7.07
CA ASN A 385 -26.98 30.53 -7.63
C ASN A 385 -27.30 30.68 -9.14
N SER A 386 -28.32 29.97 -9.63
CA SER A 386 -28.79 30.01 -11.02
C SER A 386 -29.44 31.34 -11.44
N ASN A 387 -29.52 32.33 -10.55
CA ASN A 387 -29.98 33.69 -10.88
C ASN A 387 -28.86 34.49 -11.54
N GLY A 388 -28.40 34.05 -12.71
CA GLY A 388 -27.75 34.87 -13.75
C GLY A 388 -26.51 35.70 -13.39
N ASP A 389 -26.01 35.66 -12.16
CA ASP A 389 -24.85 36.43 -11.76
C ASP A 389 -23.58 35.62 -12.00
N SER A 390 -23.14 35.62 -13.25
CA SER A 390 -21.86 35.04 -13.69
C SER A 390 -20.63 35.70 -13.04
N SER A 391 -20.80 36.60 -12.05
CA SER A 391 -19.72 37.34 -11.40
C SER A 391 -19.41 36.91 -9.96
N SER A 392 -20.22 36.04 -9.33
CA SER A 392 -19.82 35.43 -8.05
C SER A 392 -18.84 34.27 -8.31
N ASN A 393 -17.62 34.65 -8.68
CA ASN A 393 -16.37 34.00 -8.35
C ASN A 393 -16.52 32.92 -7.24
N ILE A 394 -16.83 31.67 -7.62
CA ILE A 394 -16.41 30.51 -6.83
C ILE A 394 -14.89 30.45 -7.00
N LYS A 395 -14.20 31.34 -6.30
CA LYS A 395 -12.75 31.44 -6.23
C LYS A 395 -12.23 30.12 -5.66
N GLY A 396 -11.46 29.36 -6.46
CA GLY A 396 -10.34 28.59 -5.91
C GLY A 396 -10.39 27.06 -5.97
N TYR A 397 -11.37 26.42 -6.64
CA TYR A 397 -11.35 24.96 -6.77
C TYR A 397 -10.93 24.55 -8.20
N ASN A 398 -9.77 23.92 -8.34
CA ASN A 398 -9.36 23.27 -9.58
C ASN A 398 -10.26 22.03 -9.80
N GLY A 399 -10.92 21.91 -10.96
CA GLY A 399 -11.88 20.84 -11.28
C GLY A 399 -13.36 21.18 -11.00
N PHE A 400 -14.30 20.31 -11.38
CA PHE A 400 -15.74 20.49 -11.14
C PHE A 400 -16.03 20.35 -9.63
N TYR A 401 -16.01 21.45 -8.89
CA TYR A 401 -16.20 21.49 -7.43
C TYR A 401 -15.20 20.67 -6.60
N GLY A 402 -13.95 20.52 -7.07
CA GLY A 402 -12.92 19.70 -6.42
C GLY A 402 -12.98 18.20 -6.75
N LEU A 403 -13.87 17.79 -7.66
CA LEU A 403 -13.99 16.43 -8.20
C LEU A 403 -13.29 16.32 -9.57
N GLY A 404 -13.19 15.08 -10.09
CA GLY A 404 -12.54 14.77 -11.36
C GLY A 404 -11.04 14.50 -11.28
N TRP A 405 -10.51 14.25 -10.08
CA TRP A 405 -9.08 14.09 -9.83
C TRP A 405 -8.72 12.68 -9.37
N ASN A 406 -7.52 12.23 -9.76
CA ASN A 406 -6.85 11.07 -9.17
C ASN A 406 -5.68 11.56 -8.34
N ASN A 407 -5.80 11.46 -7.02
CA ASN A 407 -4.74 11.77 -6.07
C ASN A 407 -3.90 10.52 -5.80
N VAL A 408 -2.65 10.73 -5.36
CA VAL A 408 -1.73 9.64 -4.99
C VAL A 408 -1.10 9.92 -3.64
N GLY A 409 -1.32 9.04 -2.68
CA GLY A 409 -0.61 9.01 -1.41
C GLY A 409 0.78 8.41 -1.58
N THR A 410 1.81 9.14 -1.17
CA THR A 410 3.23 8.79 -1.28
C THR A 410 3.96 9.09 0.03
N LEU A 411 5.26 8.78 0.09
CA LEU A 411 6.10 9.22 1.21
C LEU A 411 6.22 10.75 1.31
N THR A 412 6.17 11.48 0.19
CA THR A 412 6.39 12.94 0.18
C THR A 412 5.23 13.74 0.76
N ASN A 413 4.02 13.18 0.74
CA ASN A 413 2.82 13.80 1.28
C ASN A 413 2.26 13.03 2.49
N ALA A 414 3.06 12.14 3.10
CA ALA A 414 2.67 11.30 4.22
C ALA A 414 1.39 10.47 3.97
N GLY A 415 1.08 10.17 2.70
CA GLY A 415 -0.04 9.29 2.34
C GLY A 415 0.25 7.81 2.66
N VAL A 416 1.52 7.44 2.71
CA VAL A 416 2.01 6.11 3.12
C VAL A 416 3.30 6.24 3.93
N GLY A 417 3.67 5.20 4.66
CA GLY A 417 4.94 5.16 5.39
C GLY A 417 5.10 3.93 6.27
N VAL A 418 6.01 4.02 7.23
CA VAL A 418 6.08 3.12 8.39
C VAL A 418 5.68 3.90 9.63
N SER A 419 4.97 3.27 10.56
CA SER A 419 4.58 3.88 11.84
C SER A 419 5.80 4.39 12.63
N ASN A 420 5.57 5.33 13.56
CA ASN A 420 6.63 5.91 14.39
C ASN A 420 7.47 4.86 15.13
N ALA A 421 6.84 3.74 15.56
CA ALA A 421 7.55 2.64 16.22
C ALA A 421 8.59 1.96 15.31
N GLY A 422 8.38 1.98 14.00
CA GLY A 422 9.27 1.40 12.99
C GLY A 422 10.37 2.35 12.51
N LEU A 423 10.14 3.67 12.58
CA LEU A 423 11.09 4.69 12.09
C LEU A 423 12.48 4.57 12.71
N LYS A 424 12.55 4.22 14.00
CA LYS A 424 13.82 4.02 14.71
C LYS A 424 14.67 2.85 14.18
N TYR A 425 14.11 1.99 13.33
CA TYR A 425 14.83 0.90 12.67
C TYR A 425 15.19 1.22 11.22
N LEU A 426 14.81 2.38 10.70
CA LEU A 426 15.27 2.83 9.40
C LEU A 426 16.72 3.29 9.48
N LEU A 427 17.50 2.85 8.50
CA LEU A 427 18.85 3.33 8.28
C LEU A 427 18.81 4.44 7.23
N ASN A 428 19.60 5.49 7.42
CA ASN A 428 19.75 6.52 6.40
C ASN A 428 20.21 5.87 5.07
N PRO A 429 19.48 5.98 3.95
CA PRO A 429 19.88 5.30 2.71
C PRO A 429 21.16 5.88 2.08
N ASN A 430 21.62 7.06 2.52
CA ASN A 430 22.92 7.60 2.17
C ASN A 430 24.01 6.98 3.05
N TRP A 431 24.48 5.78 2.68
CA TRP A 431 25.51 5.06 3.44
C TRP A 431 26.84 5.82 3.62
N ASN A 432 27.10 6.85 2.81
CA ASN A 432 28.24 7.75 3.00
C ASN A 432 28.20 8.49 4.36
N GLU A 433 27.04 8.54 5.00
CA GLU A 433 26.84 9.18 6.30
C GLU A 433 27.07 8.20 7.49
N TRP A 434 27.06 6.88 7.23
CA TRP A 434 27.17 5.84 8.26
C TRP A 434 28.55 5.84 8.96
N LYS A 435 29.61 6.31 8.29
CA LYS A 435 30.97 6.40 8.85
C LYS A 435 31.74 7.64 8.42
N LYS A 436 31.29 8.82 8.81
CA LYS A 436 32.28 9.86 9.13
C LYS A 436 32.68 9.71 10.61
N PRO A 437 33.85 9.12 10.93
CA PRO A 437 34.58 9.51 12.13
C PRO A 437 34.70 11.03 12.17
N ASP A 438 34.69 11.62 13.37
CA ASP A 438 34.89 13.07 13.52
C ASP A 438 36.17 13.50 12.79
N GLY A 439 36.03 14.31 11.74
CA GLY A 439 37.13 14.82 10.93
C GLY A 439 37.56 14.01 9.69
N ALA A 440 36.98 12.83 9.42
CA ALA A 440 37.33 12.05 8.23
C ALA A 440 36.63 12.55 6.95
N THR A 441 37.41 12.77 5.88
CA THR A 441 36.92 13.25 4.58
C THR A 441 36.48 12.14 3.61
N SER A 442 36.85 10.88 3.85
CA SER A 442 36.49 9.72 3.03
C SER A 442 36.36 8.43 3.85
N ILE A 443 35.54 7.49 3.36
CA ILE A 443 35.35 6.14 3.92
C ILE A 443 36.23 5.17 3.12
N THR A 444 37.03 4.36 3.81
CA THR A 444 37.81 3.26 3.19
C THR A 444 37.00 1.97 3.15
N SER A 445 37.38 1.01 2.30
CA SER A 445 36.73 -0.31 2.27
C SER A 445 36.87 -1.07 3.59
N SER A 446 37.95 -0.85 4.35
CA SER A 446 38.16 -1.37 5.70
C SER A 446 37.23 -0.75 6.75
N ASP A 447 36.78 0.48 6.53
CA ASP A 447 35.77 1.10 7.38
C ASP A 447 34.41 0.43 7.18
N LEU A 448 34.06 0.04 5.95
CA LEU A 448 32.79 -0.64 5.70
C LEU A 448 32.73 -2.04 6.31
N THR A 449 33.83 -2.79 6.33
CA THR A 449 33.85 -4.17 6.88
C THR A 449 33.80 -4.23 8.41
N SER A 450 33.92 -3.09 9.09
CA SER A 450 33.85 -2.96 10.55
C SER A 450 32.60 -2.21 11.01
N LEU A 451 31.64 -1.95 10.11
CA LEU A 451 30.38 -1.29 10.46
C LEU A 451 29.52 -2.19 11.36
N LYS A 452 29.04 -1.62 12.46
CA LYS A 452 28.10 -2.26 13.37
C LYS A 452 26.73 -1.61 13.24
N LEU A 453 25.68 -2.42 13.18
CA LEU A 453 24.30 -1.95 13.09
C LEU A 453 23.92 -1.05 14.28
N THR A 454 24.39 -1.38 15.49
CA THR A 454 24.15 -0.58 16.70
C THR A 454 24.70 0.84 16.58
N ASP A 455 25.89 0.99 15.99
CA ASP A 455 26.56 2.28 15.86
C ASP A 455 25.87 3.15 14.81
N VAL A 456 25.45 2.56 13.69
CA VAL A 456 24.70 3.27 12.63
C VAL A 456 23.38 3.79 13.17
N LEU A 457 22.65 2.99 13.96
CA LEU A 457 21.38 3.40 14.55
C LEU A 457 21.55 4.50 15.60
N GLN A 458 22.54 4.39 16.48
CA GLN A 458 22.83 5.44 17.47
C GLN A 458 23.16 6.78 16.80
N LYS A 459 23.89 6.75 15.68
CA LYS A 459 24.21 7.96 14.91
C LYS A 459 22.98 8.58 14.25
N ASN A 460 22.03 7.78 13.77
CA ASN A 460 20.76 8.31 13.25
C ASN A 460 19.99 9.09 14.33
N VAL A 461 20.01 8.60 15.57
CA VAL A 461 19.40 9.27 16.72
C VAL A 461 20.17 10.53 17.13
N ALA A 462 21.51 10.45 17.23
CA ALA A 462 22.38 11.54 17.69
C ALA A 462 22.44 12.72 16.70
N ASN A 463 22.36 12.47 15.39
CA ASN A 463 22.38 13.51 14.37
C ASN A 463 21.10 14.35 14.31
N SER A 464 20.17 14.19 15.26
CA SER A 464 18.94 14.99 15.28
C SER A 464 18.20 14.91 13.95
N LEU A 465 18.03 13.70 13.40
CA LEU A 465 16.91 13.39 12.47
C LEU A 465 15.55 13.51 13.21
N SER A 466 15.45 14.46 14.13
CA SER A 466 14.32 14.98 14.90
C SER A 466 13.16 15.50 14.03
N ALA A 467 13.30 15.42 12.71
CA ALA A 467 12.16 15.32 11.84
C ALA A 467 12.28 13.97 11.13
N ASP A 468 11.44 13.01 11.54
CA ASP A 468 11.17 11.75 10.83
C ASP A 468 11.15 11.94 9.29
N ASP A 469 10.70 13.12 8.85
CA ASP A 469 10.80 13.67 7.50
C ASP A 469 12.15 13.50 6.78
N ALA A 470 13.30 13.63 7.45
CA ALA A 470 14.59 13.71 6.75
C ALA A 470 15.01 12.35 6.16
N VAL A 471 14.90 11.27 6.94
CA VAL A 471 15.14 9.90 6.44
C VAL A 471 14.07 9.52 5.42
N ILE A 472 12.81 9.85 5.68
CA ILE A 472 11.71 9.60 4.75
C ILE A 472 11.89 10.34 3.42
N LYS A 473 12.36 11.59 3.43
CA LYS A 473 12.69 12.37 2.22
C LYS A 473 13.80 11.71 1.41
N GLN A 474 14.83 11.20 2.07
CA GLN A 474 15.93 10.50 1.38
C GLN A 474 15.46 9.18 0.75
N TYR A 475 14.64 8.40 1.45
CA TYR A 475 14.02 7.20 0.87
C TYR A 475 13.06 7.54 -0.26
N SER A 476 12.30 8.62 -0.14
CA SER A 476 11.45 9.10 -1.22
C SER A 476 12.29 9.47 -2.45
N ALA A 477 13.41 10.18 -2.27
CA ALA A 477 14.33 10.49 -3.36
C ALA A 477 14.94 9.22 -3.98
N LEU A 478 15.28 8.23 -3.15
CA LEU A 478 15.77 6.91 -3.59
C LEU A 478 14.75 6.19 -4.48
N LEU A 479 13.51 6.08 -4.02
CA LEU A 479 12.45 5.37 -4.72
C LEU A 479 11.97 6.09 -5.99
N ASN A 480 12.09 7.43 -6.01
CA ASN A 480 11.78 8.25 -7.19
C ASN A 480 12.97 8.38 -8.17
N GLY A 481 14.09 7.71 -7.93
CA GLY A 481 15.28 7.77 -8.80
C GLY A 481 15.97 9.15 -8.85
N THR A 482 15.65 10.04 -7.91
CA THR A 482 16.22 11.40 -7.80
C THR A 482 17.38 11.47 -6.80
N PHE A 483 17.76 10.33 -6.22
CA PHE A 483 18.82 10.23 -5.24
C PHE A 483 20.20 10.42 -5.88
N ASN A 484 20.79 11.60 -5.64
CA ASN A 484 22.15 11.92 -6.05
C ASN A 484 23.10 11.76 -4.86
N THR A 485 24.00 10.78 -4.92
CA THR A 485 25.08 10.60 -3.93
C THR A 485 26.27 11.54 -4.15
N LYS A 486 26.10 12.66 -4.88
CA LYS A 486 27.19 13.59 -5.24
C LYS A 486 27.79 14.28 -4.00
N ASN A 487 28.76 13.60 -3.39
CA ASN A 487 29.86 14.19 -2.63
C ASN A 487 31.22 13.85 -3.29
N GLY A 488 31.23 13.71 -4.61
CA GLY A 488 32.46 13.80 -5.39
C GLY A 488 32.68 15.26 -5.74
N THR A 489 33.48 15.97 -4.96
CA THR A 489 34.04 17.26 -5.37
C THR A 489 34.79 17.01 -6.67
N THR A 490 34.22 17.41 -7.81
CA THR A 490 34.96 17.47 -9.07
C THR A 490 35.97 18.59 -8.92
N THR A 491 37.15 18.28 -8.39
CA THR A 491 38.35 19.08 -8.66
C THR A 491 38.54 19.07 -10.16
N SER A 492 38.39 20.23 -10.78
CA SER A 492 38.78 20.48 -12.17
C SER A 492 40.30 20.35 -12.27
N GLY A 493 40.78 19.11 -12.41
CA GLY A 493 42.17 18.80 -12.71
C GLY A 493 42.37 18.82 -14.22
N THR A 494 43.11 19.82 -14.69
CA THR A 494 43.58 19.96 -16.07
C THR A 494 44.19 18.65 -16.58
N ALA A 495 43.80 18.26 -17.78
CA ALA A 495 44.22 17.02 -18.44
C ALA A 495 45.76 16.87 -18.48
N GLY A 496 46.26 15.85 -17.76
CA GLY A 496 47.64 15.38 -17.83
C GLY A 496 47.62 13.89 -18.17
N SER A 497 48.03 13.58 -19.40
CA SER A 497 48.22 12.24 -19.95
C SER A 497 49.29 11.44 -19.17
N SER A 498 48.90 10.31 -18.58
CA SER A 498 49.71 9.08 -18.56
C SER A 498 48.90 7.91 -18.01
N GLY A 499 48.91 6.79 -18.74
CA GLY A 499 48.10 5.61 -18.45
C GLY A 499 48.46 4.91 -17.13
N THR A 500 47.42 4.44 -16.46
CA THR A 500 47.47 3.33 -15.52
C THR A 500 46.09 2.70 -15.47
N ASN A 501 46.02 1.37 -15.58
CA ASN A 501 44.79 0.58 -15.48
C ASN A 501 44.14 0.80 -14.11
N GLY A 502 43.19 1.75 -14.04
CA GLY A 502 42.29 1.89 -12.92
C GLY A 502 41.22 0.81 -12.99
N THR A 503 41.26 -0.12 -12.06
CA THR A 503 40.14 -1.03 -11.79
C THR A 503 38.95 -0.16 -11.40
N THR A 504 37.99 -0.01 -12.31
CA THR A 504 36.72 0.68 -12.01
C THR A 504 35.99 -0.13 -10.95
N THR A 505 36.06 0.33 -9.70
CA THR A 505 35.08 -0.01 -8.67
C THR A 505 33.70 0.27 -9.26
N GLY A 506 32.98 -0.79 -9.65
CA GLY A 506 31.60 -0.69 -10.10
C GLY A 506 30.81 0.09 -9.06
N ASP A 507 30.24 1.22 -9.48
CA ASP A 507 29.55 2.15 -8.61
C ASP A 507 28.36 1.41 -7.97
N LEU A 508 28.41 1.13 -6.67
CA LEU A 508 27.30 0.52 -5.91
C LEU A 508 25.98 1.32 -6.08
N ASN A 509 26.11 2.60 -6.43
CA ASN A 509 25.03 3.49 -6.84
C ASN A 509 24.29 2.98 -8.08
N THR A 510 25.01 2.47 -9.09
CA THR A 510 24.42 1.89 -10.31
C THR A 510 23.68 0.59 -10.01
N THR A 511 24.12 -0.20 -9.03
CA THR A 511 23.43 -1.42 -8.59
C THR A 511 22.13 -1.10 -7.85
N ALA A 512 22.16 -0.18 -6.88
CA ALA A 512 20.94 0.26 -6.18
C ALA A 512 19.94 0.90 -7.14
N LYS A 513 20.43 1.80 -8.01
CA LYS A 513 19.63 2.42 -9.08
C LYS A 513 19.08 1.38 -10.06
N GLY A 514 19.87 0.38 -10.48
CA GLY A 514 19.42 -0.69 -11.39
C GLY A 514 18.35 -1.60 -10.78
N ILE A 515 18.47 -1.97 -9.50
CA ILE A 515 17.44 -2.72 -8.76
C ILE A 515 16.13 -1.90 -8.69
N ILE A 516 16.23 -0.58 -8.47
CA ILE A 516 15.08 0.33 -8.39
C ILE A 516 14.50 0.68 -9.77
N GLU A 517 15.29 0.84 -10.82
CA GLU A 517 14.82 1.18 -12.17
C GLU A 517 14.17 -0.01 -12.88
N THR A 518 14.58 -1.25 -12.55
CA THR A 518 13.86 -2.46 -12.96
C THR A 518 12.43 -2.47 -12.35
N LYS A 519 12.22 -1.82 -11.20
CA LYS A 519 10.90 -1.60 -10.56
C LYS A 519 10.05 -0.55 -11.30
N LEU A 520 10.69 0.51 -11.82
CA LEU A 520 9.99 1.64 -12.45
C LEU A 520 9.54 1.32 -13.88
N THR A 521 10.30 0.53 -14.62
CA THR A 521 9.92 0.11 -15.99
C THR A 521 8.87 -1.01 -16.02
N SER A 522 8.64 -1.72 -14.91
CA SER A 522 7.56 -2.72 -14.77
C SER A 522 6.29 -2.20 -14.07
N SER A 523 6.32 -0.99 -13.49
CA SER A 523 5.16 -0.36 -12.82
C SER A 523 4.54 0.80 -13.59
N GLN A 524 5.12 1.17 -14.73
CA GLN A 524 4.47 2.06 -15.72
C GLN A 524 4.22 1.31 -17.02
N GLY A 525 3.20 0.48 -17.00
CA GLY A 525 2.66 -0.20 -18.16
C GLY A 525 1.23 -0.59 -17.88
N GLN A 526 0.30 0.31 -18.18
CA GLN A 526 -1.10 -0.05 -18.36
C GLN A 526 -1.16 -1.18 -19.38
N ASN A 527 -1.55 -2.39 -18.96
CA ASN A 527 -2.18 -3.40 -19.78
C ASN A 527 -2.78 -4.46 -18.84
N GLY A 528 -4.10 -4.45 -18.69
CA GLY A 528 -4.84 -5.53 -18.07
C GLY A 528 -4.77 -6.81 -18.92
N PRO A 529 -4.96 -7.99 -18.32
CA PRO A 529 -4.86 -9.25 -19.04
C PRO A 529 -6.00 -9.41 -20.05
N LYS A 530 -5.66 -9.62 -21.33
CA LYS A 530 -6.59 -10.18 -22.32
C LYS A 530 -6.57 -11.70 -22.19
N ASN A 531 -7.72 -12.27 -21.88
CA ASN A 531 -8.01 -13.70 -22.04
C ASN A 531 -8.14 -14.02 -23.53
N ASP A 532 -7.03 -14.38 -24.18
CA ASP A 532 -7.05 -15.43 -25.19
C ASP A 532 -5.74 -16.23 -25.15
N GLY A 533 -5.89 -17.54 -25.07
CA GLY A 533 -4.77 -18.47 -24.99
C GLY A 533 -4.08 -18.64 -26.34
N SER A 534 -3.33 -17.62 -26.79
CA SER A 534 -2.18 -17.80 -27.71
C SER A 534 -1.48 -16.46 -27.99
N TRP A 535 -0.16 -16.39 -27.82
CA TRP A 535 0.64 -15.30 -28.40
C TRP A 535 1.78 -15.82 -29.27
N LYS A 536 1.76 -15.37 -30.54
CA LYS A 536 2.87 -15.41 -31.50
C LYS A 536 3.78 -14.20 -31.25
N ILE A 537 5.09 -14.41 -31.36
CA ILE A 537 6.11 -13.36 -31.20
C ILE A 537 6.22 -12.55 -32.51
N TYR A 538 6.04 -11.24 -32.42
CA TYR A 538 6.49 -10.28 -33.43
C TYR A 538 7.69 -9.50 -32.89
N ASN A 539 8.87 -9.73 -33.48
CA ASN A 539 10.04 -8.89 -33.26
C ASN A 539 9.96 -7.68 -34.18
N ASN A 540 9.94 -6.48 -33.61
CA ASN A 540 10.16 -5.25 -34.35
C ASN A 540 11.44 -4.61 -33.80
N VAL A 541 12.55 -4.76 -34.54
CA VAL A 541 13.85 -4.16 -34.21
C VAL A 541 14.02 -2.94 -35.10
N GLY A 542 13.90 -1.76 -34.51
CA GLY A 542 14.32 -0.49 -35.11
C GLY A 542 15.85 -0.37 -35.09
N SER A 543 16.40 0.05 -36.22
CA SER A 543 17.82 0.17 -36.53
C SER A 543 18.51 1.33 -35.79
N GLY A 544 19.71 1.09 -35.24
CA GLY A 544 20.55 2.16 -34.69
C GLY A 544 21.90 1.72 -34.10
N SER A 545 22.95 1.89 -34.91
CA SER A 545 24.40 1.90 -34.59
C SER A 545 25.14 0.54 -34.42
N SER A 546 26.17 0.39 -35.25
CA SER A 546 26.86 -0.84 -35.64
C SER A 546 28.30 -0.90 -35.12
N ALA A 547 28.48 -1.03 -33.80
CA ALA A 547 29.81 -1.26 -33.22
C ALA A 547 29.85 -2.38 -32.17
N ALA A 548 28.76 -3.12 -31.97
CA ALA A 548 28.66 -4.18 -30.95
C ALA A 548 28.45 -5.60 -31.52
N ASN A 549 28.50 -5.79 -32.83
CA ASN A 549 28.17 -7.08 -33.48
C ASN A 549 29.36 -8.01 -33.75
N ASP A 550 30.62 -7.59 -33.54
CA ASP A 550 31.80 -8.40 -33.88
C ASP A 550 32.36 -9.24 -32.72
N PHE A 551 31.73 -9.26 -31.54
CA PHE A 551 32.16 -10.11 -30.43
C PHE A 551 31.31 -11.38 -30.22
N ILE A 552 30.17 -11.48 -30.90
CA ILE A 552 29.19 -12.57 -30.67
C ILE A 552 29.35 -13.73 -31.68
N SER A 553 30.07 -13.56 -32.79
CA SER A 553 30.10 -14.59 -33.85
C SER A 553 31.14 -15.71 -33.68
N THR A 554 31.97 -15.71 -32.64
CA THR A 554 33.14 -16.63 -32.58
C THR A 554 33.02 -17.79 -31.57
N ASN A 555 31.98 -17.86 -30.74
CA ASN A 555 31.90 -18.89 -29.66
C ASN A 555 30.64 -19.78 -29.67
N LEU A 556 29.85 -19.81 -30.75
CA LEU A 556 28.61 -20.61 -30.82
C LEU A 556 28.58 -21.64 -31.97
N SER A 557 29.74 -22.22 -32.34
CA SER A 557 29.83 -23.26 -33.38
C SER A 557 30.35 -24.61 -32.92
N LYS A 558 30.43 -24.88 -31.62
CA LYS A 558 30.81 -26.21 -31.11
C LYS A 558 29.78 -26.73 -30.10
N HIS A 559 29.01 -27.72 -30.55
CA HIS A 559 28.16 -28.65 -29.78
C HIS A 559 26.64 -28.45 -29.84
N ILE A 560 26.05 -28.43 -31.05
CA ILE A 560 24.68 -28.93 -31.23
C ILE A 560 24.63 -29.78 -32.53
N PRO A 561 24.26 -31.08 -32.48
CA PRO A 561 23.85 -31.82 -33.65
C PRO A 561 22.42 -31.43 -34.03
N ALA A 562 22.19 -31.23 -35.33
CA ALA A 562 20.87 -30.98 -35.91
C ALA A 562 19.92 -32.15 -35.62
N ILE A 563 18.70 -31.85 -35.14
CA ILE A 563 17.59 -32.82 -35.15
C ILE A 563 16.33 -32.15 -35.72
N THR A 564 15.76 -32.88 -36.66
CA THR A 564 14.57 -32.65 -37.48
C THR A 564 13.26 -32.88 -36.70
N SER A 565 12.19 -32.30 -37.23
CA SER A 565 10.79 -32.46 -36.85
C SER A 565 10.36 -33.91 -36.55
N ASN A 566 9.81 -34.15 -35.36
CA ASN A 566 8.51 -34.79 -35.12
C ASN A 566 8.27 -34.95 -33.61
N GLY A 567 7.05 -34.65 -33.17
CA GLY A 567 6.68 -34.55 -31.76
C GLY A 567 6.61 -35.89 -31.05
N VAL A 568 7.21 -35.95 -29.86
CA VAL A 568 6.84 -36.83 -28.75
C VAL A 568 7.14 -36.06 -27.45
N ALA A 569 6.15 -36.00 -26.55
CA ALA A 569 6.34 -35.46 -25.21
C ALA A 569 7.24 -36.40 -24.40
N VAL A 570 8.34 -35.85 -23.84
CA VAL A 570 9.16 -36.56 -22.87
C VAL A 570 9.24 -35.71 -21.60
N THR A 571 8.60 -36.21 -20.55
CA THR A 571 8.73 -35.75 -19.17
C THR A 571 10.12 -36.16 -18.65
N TYR A 572 10.89 -35.20 -18.14
CA TYR A 572 12.10 -35.50 -17.35
C TYR A 572 11.96 -34.93 -15.95
N SER A 573 11.97 -35.85 -14.97
CA SER A 573 12.28 -35.59 -13.56
C SER A 573 13.74 -35.98 -13.35
N VAL A 574 14.60 -35.08 -12.86
CA VAL A 574 15.94 -35.42 -12.35
C VAL A 574 16.34 -34.47 -11.20
N PRO A 575 17.04 -34.96 -10.15
CA PRO A 575 16.97 -34.49 -8.76
C PRO A 575 18.20 -33.69 -8.31
N ASP A 576 18.19 -33.36 -7.01
CA ASP A 576 19.24 -32.75 -6.18
C ASP A 576 20.69 -32.88 -6.69
N ALA A 577 21.39 -31.74 -6.74
CA ALA A 577 22.84 -31.70 -6.71
C ALA A 577 23.34 -30.41 -6.03
N GLU A 578 24.02 -30.59 -4.90
CA GLU A 578 24.85 -29.62 -4.20
C GLU A 578 25.97 -29.08 -5.10
N ALA A 579 26.39 -27.82 -4.87
CA ALA A 579 27.73 -27.38 -5.22
C ALA A 579 28.25 -26.34 -4.21
N LYS A 580 29.30 -26.76 -3.47
CA LYS A 580 30.20 -25.89 -2.71
C LYS A 580 30.89 -24.89 -3.63
N TYR A 581 31.10 -23.64 -3.19
CA TYR A 581 32.20 -22.81 -3.67
C TYR A 581 32.83 -21.96 -2.57
N VAL A 582 34.16 -22.08 -2.48
CA VAL A 582 35.08 -21.27 -1.66
C VAL A 582 35.46 -20.01 -2.45
N ALA A 583 35.74 -18.94 -1.70
CA ALA A 583 36.05 -17.59 -2.12
C ALA A 583 37.04 -17.42 -3.29
N SER A 584 36.72 -16.53 -4.24
CA SER A 584 37.61 -15.43 -4.66
C SER A 584 36.89 -14.46 -5.63
N THR A 585 37.12 -13.16 -5.40
CA THR A 585 36.87 -11.98 -6.25
C THR A 585 35.47 -11.74 -6.84
N LYS A 586 34.86 -10.65 -6.34
CA LYS A 586 33.54 -10.08 -6.67
C LYS A 586 33.36 -9.78 -8.17
N VAL A 587 32.62 -10.65 -8.86
CA VAL A 587 31.72 -10.31 -9.97
C VAL A 587 30.43 -11.08 -9.70
N ILE A 588 29.28 -10.40 -9.72
CA ILE A 588 27.97 -11.06 -9.49
C ILE A 588 27.82 -12.17 -10.55
N PRO A 589 27.68 -13.44 -10.15
CA PRO A 589 27.59 -14.55 -11.10
C PRO A 589 26.44 -14.34 -12.09
N GLN A 590 26.66 -14.63 -13.38
CA GLN A 590 25.61 -14.56 -14.42
C GLN A 590 24.41 -15.43 -14.05
N SER A 591 24.63 -16.54 -13.34
CA SER A 591 23.56 -17.39 -12.79
C SER A 591 22.63 -16.65 -11.83
N LEU A 592 23.14 -15.68 -11.04
CA LEU A 592 22.35 -14.83 -10.16
C LEU A 592 21.57 -13.76 -10.94
N GLN A 593 22.12 -13.23 -12.03
CA GLN A 593 21.41 -12.32 -12.93
C GLN A 593 20.29 -13.05 -13.70
N ASP A 594 20.54 -14.31 -14.06
CA ASP A 594 19.56 -15.17 -14.72
C ASP A 594 18.48 -15.66 -13.75
N GLU A 595 18.78 -15.74 -12.45
CA GLU A 595 17.82 -16.02 -11.37
C GLU A 595 16.91 -14.82 -11.11
N VAL A 596 17.43 -13.59 -11.19
CA VAL A 596 16.62 -12.36 -11.22
C VAL A 596 15.66 -12.37 -12.42
N LYS A 597 16.09 -12.76 -13.62
CA LYS A 597 15.18 -12.89 -14.78
C LYS A 597 14.13 -13.99 -14.59
N LYS A 598 14.44 -15.07 -13.88
CA LYS A 598 13.49 -16.16 -13.58
C LYS A 598 12.45 -15.78 -12.51
N VAL A 599 12.83 -14.95 -11.53
CA VAL A 599 11.92 -14.45 -10.48
C VAL A 599 10.99 -13.35 -11.00
N PHE A 600 11.39 -12.61 -12.03
CA PHE A 600 10.61 -11.49 -12.60
C PHE A 600 9.70 -11.85 -13.80
N PHE A 601 9.82 -13.04 -14.41
CA PHE A 601 8.99 -13.45 -15.57
C PHE A 601 8.31 -14.83 -15.42
N ARG A 602 7.74 -15.13 -14.25
CA ARG A 602 6.76 -16.22 -14.12
C ARG A 602 5.46 -15.74 -13.49
N ARG A 603 4.76 -14.86 -14.21
CA ARG A 603 3.29 -14.72 -14.21
C ARG A 603 2.84 -14.22 -15.59
N THR A 604 2.26 -15.13 -16.37
CA THR A 604 1.07 -14.83 -17.18
C THR A 604 -0.13 -15.13 -16.31
#